data_AF-Q96WH1-F1
#
_entry.id   AF-Q96WH1-F1
#
_cell.length_a   1.000
_cell.length_b   1.000
_cell.length_c   1.000
_cell.angle_alpha   90.00
_cell.angle_beta   90.00
_cell.angle_gamma   90.00
#
_symmetry.space_group_name_H-M   'P 1'
#
loop_
_entity.id
_entity.type
_entity.pdbx_description
1 polymer ?
#
loop_
_entity_poly.entity_id
_entity_poly.type
_entity_poly.pdbx_seq_one_letter_code
_entity_poly.pdbx_strand_id
1 'polypeptide(L)' 'RLAILTTCEAMEMAGFVPNRTPSTQQDRVGVFFGSTSDDWREINASQNIDTYYIPGGVRAFCPGRISYYFRLTGPSIS' A
#
# COMPACT_ATOMS: atom_id res chain seq x y z
N ARG A 1 -3.66 -7.23 -0.56
CA ARG A 1 -3.12 -8.06 0.55
C ARG A 1 -1.64 -8.37 0.34
N LEU A 2 -1.28 -9.04 -0.75
CA LEU A 2 0.12 -9.43 -1.04
C LEU A 2 1.08 -8.25 -1.01
N ALA A 3 0.69 -7.10 -1.55
CA ALA A 3 1.52 -5.89 -1.57
C ALA A 3 2.07 -5.50 -0.17
N ILE A 4 1.25 -5.57 0.89
CA ILE A 4 1.71 -5.23 2.25
C ILE A 4 2.72 -6.25 2.76
N LEU A 5 2.47 -7.54 2.52
CA LEU A 5 3.36 -8.63 2.95
C LEU A 5 4.72 -8.52 2.27
N THR A 6 4.73 -8.39 0.94
CA THR A 6 5.97 -8.28 0.17
C THR A 6 6.73 -7.00 0.49
N THR A 7 6.03 -5.90 0.81
CA THR A 7 6.69 -4.67 1.28
C THR A 7 7.33 -4.88 2.66
N CYS A 8 6.66 -5.58 3.59
CA CYS A 8 7.24 -5.90 4.89
C CYS A 8 8.54 -6.70 4.75
N GLU A 9 8.51 -7.78 3.96
CA GLU A 9 9.69 -8.61 3.68
C GLU A 9 10.81 -7.80 3.03
N ALA A 10 10.49 -6.97 2.03
CA ALA A 10 11.48 -6.13 1.36
C ALA A 10 12.11 -5.09 2.30
N MET A 11 11.31 -4.48 3.18
CA MET A 11 11.80 -3.52 4.18
C MET A 11 12.73 -4.20 5.20
N GLU A 12 12.38 -5.39 5.68
CA GLU A 12 13.21 -6.16 6.59
C GLU A 12 14.53 -6.60 5.94
N MET A 13 14.48 -7.09 4.69
CA MET A 13 15.69 -7.44 3.93
C MET A 13 16.62 -6.24 3.70
N ALA A 14 16.06 -5.04 3.52
CA ALA A 14 16.83 -3.80 3.41
C ALA A 14 17.36 -3.28 4.76
N GLY A 15 17.01 -3.91 5.88
CA GLY A 15 17.30 -3.39 7.22
C GLY A 15 16.63 -2.04 7.50
N PHE A 16 15.50 -1.76 6.83
CA PHE A 16 14.80 -0.49 6.95
C PHE A 16 14.14 -0.40 8.33
N VAL A 17 14.57 0.60 9.10
CA VAL A 17 13.96 0.94 10.39
C VAL A 17 13.49 2.40 10.30
N PRO A 18 12.17 2.68 10.49
CA PRO A 18 11.66 4.03 10.45
C PRO A 18 12.44 4.98 11.37
N ASN A 19 12.77 6.16 10.87
CA ASN A 19 13.46 7.24 11.60
C ASN A 19 14.84 6.89 12.20
N ARG A 20 15.51 5.85 11.70
CA ARG A 20 16.87 5.46 12.17
C ARG A 20 17.97 6.34 11.55
N THR A 21 17.80 6.73 10.29
CA THR A 21 18.76 7.53 9.52
C THR A 21 18.03 8.66 8.77
N PRO A 22 18.75 9.70 8.29
CA PRO A 22 18.16 10.76 7.48
C PRO A 22 17.45 10.31 6.19
N SER A 23 17.73 9.10 5.68
CA SER A 23 17.04 8.54 4.50
C SER A 23 15.78 7.74 4.85
N THR A 24 15.66 7.28 6.10
CA THR A 24 14.52 6.48 6.58
C THR A 24 13.46 7.30 7.32
N GLN A 25 13.55 8.64 7.26
CA GLN A 25 12.54 9.53 7.82
C GLN A 25 11.21 9.31 7.09
N GLN A 26 10.11 9.27 7.84
CA GLN A 26 8.78 8.90 7.33
C GLN A 26 8.29 9.79 6.17
N ASP A 27 8.68 11.06 6.14
CA ASP A 27 8.36 12.06 5.12
C ASP A 27 9.19 11.93 3.85
N ARG A 28 10.30 11.18 3.90
CA ARG A 28 11.21 10.97 2.77
C ARG A 28 11.00 9.68 2.01
N VAL A 29 10.07 8.84 2.46
CA VAL A 29 9.76 7.56 1.82
C VAL A 29 8.43 7.67 1.08
N GLY A 30 8.49 7.51 -0.24
CA GLY A 30 7.32 7.42 -1.11
C GLY A 30 6.98 5.99 -1.50
N VAL A 31 5.73 5.75 -1.88
CA VAL A 31 5.22 4.45 -2.34
C VAL A 31 4.62 4.61 -3.73
N PHE A 32 5.11 3.82 -4.68
CA PHE A 32 4.63 3.78 -6.06
C PHE A 32 4.23 2.35 -6.40
N PHE A 33 3.00 2.13 -6.86
CA PHE A 33 2.50 0.78 -7.12
C PHE A 33 1.74 0.69 -8.44
N GLY A 34 2.31 0.01 -9.43
CA GLY A 34 1.67 -0.20 -10.73
C GLY A 34 0.59 -1.28 -10.68
N SER A 35 -0.64 -0.95 -11.10
CA SER A 35 -1.73 -1.90 -11.24
C SER A 35 -2.68 -1.50 -12.37
N THR A 36 -2.88 -2.41 -13.32
CA THR A 36 -3.75 -2.17 -14.48
C THR A 36 -5.20 -2.59 -14.21
N SER A 37 -5.41 -3.69 -13.49
CA SER A 37 -6.73 -4.25 -13.23
C SER A 37 -7.12 -4.20 -11.75
N ASP A 38 -8.42 -4.14 -11.51
CA ASP A 38 -9.07 -4.20 -10.20
C ASP A 38 -10.21 -5.23 -10.18
N ASP A 39 -9.97 -6.37 -10.85
CA ASP A 39 -10.93 -7.46 -11.08
C ASP A 39 -11.59 -7.99 -9.81
N TRP A 40 -10.89 -7.97 -8.67
CA TRP A 40 -11.49 -8.35 -7.39
C TRP A 40 -12.69 -7.48 -7.04
N ARG A 41 -12.60 -6.17 -7.31
CA ARG A 41 -13.69 -5.22 -7.12
C ARG A 41 -14.83 -5.49 -8.10
N GLU A 42 -14.50 -5.68 -9.38
CA GLU A 42 -15.49 -5.78 -10.45
C GLU A 42 -16.24 -7.11 -10.50
N ILE A 43 -15.56 -8.22 -10.18
CA ILE A 43 -16.11 -9.57 -10.38
C ILE A 43 -16.52 -10.20 -9.06
N ASN A 44 -15.77 -10.00 -7.98
CA ASN A 44 -16.03 -10.69 -6.72
C ASN A 44 -16.80 -9.81 -5.73
N ALA A 45 -16.22 -8.68 -5.33
CA ALA A 45 -16.81 -7.81 -4.32
C ALA A 45 -18.12 -7.13 -4.79
N SER A 46 -18.34 -7.04 -6.10
CA SER A 46 -19.58 -6.52 -6.71
C SER A 46 -20.79 -7.44 -6.54
N GLN A 47 -20.57 -8.74 -6.27
CA GLN A 47 -21.66 -9.71 -6.10
C GLN A 47 -22.48 -9.45 -4.83
N ASN A 48 -21.85 -8.87 -3.81
CA ASN A 48 -22.53 -8.44 -2.58
C ASN A 48 -21.81 -7.19 -2.03
N ILE A 49 -22.31 -6.02 -2.41
CA ILE A 49 -21.69 -4.75 -2.07
C ILE A 49 -21.86 -4.46 -0.57
N ASP A 50 -20.75 -4.19 0.10
CA ASP A 50 -20.69 -3.78 1.50
C ASP A 50 -19.78 -2.55 1.67
N THR A 51 -19.74 -2.00 2.87
CA THR A 51 -19.00 -0.82 3.32
C THR A 51 -17.53 -0.81 2.86
N TYR A 52 -16.89 -1.97 2.79
CA TYR A 52 -15.47 -2.07 2.41
C TYR A 52 -15.22 -2.27 0.91
N TYR A 53 -16.25 -2.24 0.07
CA TYR A 53 -16.14 -2.41 -1.38
C TYR A 53 -15.16 -1.41 -2.02
N ILE A 54 -15.33 -0.12 -1.73
CA ILE A 54 -14.47 0.95 -2.27
C ILE A 54 -13.04 0.87 -1.69
N PRO A 55 -12.83 0.95 -0.36
CA PRO A 55 -11.47 0.95 0.18
C PRO A 55 -10.74 -0.39 -0.05
N GLY A 56 -11.47 -1.48 -0.29
CA GLY A 56 -10.96 -2.82 -0.58
C GLY A 56 -10.52 -3.04 -2.03
N GLY A 57 -11.12 -2.33 -2.98
CA GLY A 57 -10.95 -2.61 -4.40
C GLY A 57 -10.31 -1.49 -5.23
N VAL A 58 -10.37 -0.23 -4.80
CA VAL A 58 -9.82 0.90 -5.58
C VAL A 58 -8.29 0.88 -5.55
N ARG A 59 -7.66 1.02 -6.72
CA ARG A 59 -6.20 0.93 -6.93
C ARG A 59 -5.37 1.88 -6.07
N ALA A 60 -5.84 3.11 -5.85
CA ALA A 60 -5.18 4.10 -4.99
C ALA A 60 -4.96 3.60 -3.54
N PHE A 61 -5.79 2.68 -3.06
CA PHE A 61 -5.61 2.09 -1.73
C PHE A 61 -4.51 1.02 -1.68
N CYS A 62 -3.98 0.54 -2.81
CA CYS A 62 -2.83 -0.37 -2.77
C CYS A 62 -1.58 0.31 -2.20
N PRO A 63 -1.06 1.40 -2.79
CA PRO A 63 0.04 2.16 -2.19
C PRO A 63 -0.42 2.90 -0.93
N GLY A 64 -1.67 3.39 -0.89
CA GLY A 64 -2.21 4.11 0.27
C GLY A 64 -2.23 3.27 1.55
N ARG A 65 -2.55 1.98 1.48
CA ARG A 65 -2.50 1.07 2.63
C ARG A 65 -1.08 0.76 3.08
N ILE A 66 -0.12 0.70 2.16
CA ILE A 66 1.30 0.56 2.51
C ILE A 66 1.74 1.80 3.29
N SER A 67 1.48 3.00 2.74
CA SER A 67 1.79 4.27 3.41
C SER A 67 1.14 4.35 4.79
N TYR A 68 -0.15 4.00 4.90
CA TYR A 68 -0.87 4.01 6.17
C TYR A 68 -0.31 3.02 7.19
N TYR A 69 -0.04 1.76 6.79
CA TYR A 69 0.42 0.71 7.68
C TYR A 69 1.82 1.01 8.24
N PHE A 70 2.75 1.46 7.39
CA PHE A 70 4.13 1.78 7.78
C PHE A 70 4.32 3.24 8.24
N ARG A 71 3.24 4.03 8.32
CA ARG A 71 3.24 5.44 8.70
C ARG A 71 4.18 6.30 7.86
N LEU A 72 4.20 6.05 6.55
CA LEU A 72 4.96 6.83 5.58
C LEU A 72 4.11 8.02 5.15
N THR A 73 4.69 9.22 5.21
CA THR A 73 4.00 10.48 4.89
C THR A 73 4.46 11.11 3.58
N GLY A 74 5.38 10.45 2.86
CA GLY A 74 5.74 10.82 1.50
C GLY A 74 4.65 10.49 0.46
N PRO A 75 4.92 10.75 -0.83
CA PRO A 75 3.96 10.52 -1.91
C PRO A 75 3.47 9.06 -1.98
N SER A 76 2.20 8.86 -2.30
CA SER A 76 1.59 7.53 -2.46
C SER A 76 0.77 7.51 -3.76
N ILE A 77 1.26 6.77 -4.77
CA ILE A 77 0.77 6.87 -6.16
C ILE A 77 0.57 5.47 -6.73
N SER A 78 -0.59 5.25 -7.38
CA SER A 78 -0.94 4.05 -8.14
C SER A 78 -1.13 4.35 -9.62
#